data_AF-A0A395WBY6-F1
#
_entry.id   AF-A0A395WBY6-F1
#
_cell.length_a   1.000
_cell.length_b   1.000
_cell.length_c   1.000
_cell.angle_alpha   90.00
_cell.angle_beta   90.00
_cell.angle_gamma   90.00
#
_symmetry.space_group_name_H-M   'P 1'
#
loop_
_entity.id
_entity.type
_entity.pdbx_description
1 polymer ?
#
loop_
_entity_poly.entity_id
_entity_poly.type
_entity_poly.pdbx_seq_one_letter_code
_entity_poly.pdbx_strand_id
1 'polypeptide(L)'
;MNKYQKAFNTITNTLICYMIRRDLYSLPSDDEIYNAQMVLLKLVDKADSFEWIPISERLPEEHDSIFAKSYGTDKWDNRFWRTTSNRVIATIKYNDGTVIVKEAFTHDGEWTVEKKSINCKVIAWMPLPEPYKEKENETR
;
A
#
# COMPACT_ATOMS: atom_id res chain seq x y z
N MET A 1 11.04 -9.23 19.32
CA MET A 1 9.61 -9.33 18.95
C MET A 1 9.17 -7.97 18.41
N ASN A 2 8.55 -7.90 17.23
CA ASN A 2 8.11 -6.60 16.69
C ASN A 2 6.94 -6.03 17.53
N LYS A 3 6.68 -4.73 17.40
CA LYS A 3 5.65 -4.03 18.20
C LYS A 3 4.24 -4.62 18.03
N TYR A 4 3.94 -5.14 16.85
CA TYR A 4 2.65 -5.74 16.52
C TYR A 4 2.44 -7.08 17.21
N GLN A 5 3.46 -7.95 17.18
CA GLN A 5 3.45 -9.22 17.89
C GLN A 5 3.39 -9.00 19.41
N LYS A 6 4.08 -7.97 19.93
CA LYS A 6 3.94 -7.59 21.35
C LYS A 6 2.50 -7.21 21.69
N ALA A 7 1.88 -6.35 20.87
CA ALA A 7 0.49 -5.94 21.08
C ALA A 7 -0.50 -7.11 20.98
N PHE A 8 -0.35 -7.99 19.98
CA PHE A 8 -1.17 -9.19 19.83
C PHE A 8 -1.06 -10.11 21.04
N ASN A 9 0.16 -10.33 21.55
CA ASN A 9 0.39 -11.15 22.74
C ASN A 9 -0.25 -10.52 23.98
N THR A 10 -0.15 -9.20 24.16
CA THR A 10 -0.81 -8.50 25.28
C THR A 10 -2.32 -8.73 25.27
N ILE A 11 -2.99 -8.54 24.14
CA ILE A 11 -4.44 -8.76 24.03
C ILE A 11 -4.79 -10.24 24.24
N THR A 12 -4.03 -11.15 23.65
CA THR A 12 -4.24 -12.60 23.79
C THR A 12 -4.11 -13.04 25.25
N ASN A 13 -3.09 -12.55 25.96
CA ASN A 13 -2.89 -12.84 27.38
C ASN A 13 -4.06 -12.30 28.22
N THR A 14 -4.51 -11.07 27.97
CA THR A 14 -5.69 -10.51 28.63
C THR A 14 -6.92 -11.40 28.42
N LEU A 15 -7.21 -11.81 27.19
CA LEU A 15 -8.33 -12.71 26.89
C LEU A 15 -8.20 -14.05 27.61
N ILE A 16 -6.99 -14.64 27.65
CA ILE A 16 -6.72 -15.89 28.38
C ILE A 16 -6.98 -15.72 29.89
N CYS A 17 -6.55 -14.61 30.49
CA CYS A 17 -6.81 -14.31 31.90
C CYS A 17 -8.31 -14.23 32.21
N TYR A 18 -9.09 -13.60 31.32
CA TYR A 18 -10.54 -13.48 31.50
C TYR A 18 -11.31 -14.79 31.22
N MET A 19 -10.87 -15.57 30.23
CA MET A 19 -11.62 -16.75 29.76
C MET A 19 -11.27 -18.05 30.49
N ILE A 20 -10.03 -18.22 30.98
CA ILE A 20 -9.53 -19.52 31.44
C ILE A 20 -9.07 -19.47 32.91
N ARG A 21 -8.22 -18.52 33.31
CA ARG A 21 -7.66 -18.46 34.68
C ARG A 21 -7.38 -17.01 35.14
N ARG A 22 -8.21 -16.48 36.03
CA ARG A 22 -8.06 -15.11 36.58
C ARG A 22 -6.96 -15.00 37.64
N ASP A 23 -6.47 -16.16 38.09
CA ASP A 23 -5.72 -16.40 39.32
C ASP A 23 -4.27 -16.86 39.06
N LEU A 24 -3.87 -17.06 37.80
CA LEU A 24 -2.54 -17.59 37.44
C LEU A 24 -1.66 -16.64 36.62
N TYR A 25 -2.19 -15.51 36.17
CA TYR A 25 -1.43 -14.52 35.40
C TYR A 25 -1.75 -13.12 35.91
N SER A 26 -0.72 -12.29 36.08
CA SER A 26 -0.90 -10.86 36.31
C SER A 26 -1.59 -10.24 35.09
N LEU A 27 -2.72 -9.59 35.30
CA LEU A 27 -3.42 -8.86 34.25
C LEU A 27 -2.54 -7.70 33.77
N PRO A 28 -2.37 -7.52 32.44
CA PRO A 28 -1.84 -6.28 31.91
C PRO A 28 -2.69 -5.10 32.39
N SER A 29 -2.09 -3.93 32.59
CA SER A 29 -2.85 -2.74 32.99
C SER A 29 -3.79 -2.29 31.87
N ASP A 30 -4.82 -1.53 32.21
CA ASP A 30 -5.75 -0.96 31.23
C ASP A 30 -5.01 -0.12 30.18
N ASP A 31 -3.98 0.64 30.59
CA ASP A 31 -3.12 1.40 29.69
C ASP A 31 -2.34 0.49 28.73
N GLU A 32 -1.82 -0.65 29.20
CA GLU A 32 -1.11 -1.61 28.35
C GLU A 32 -2.04 -2.23 27.32
N ILE A 33 -3.27 -2.54 27.72
CA ILE A 33 -4.31 -3.10 26.83
C ILE A 33 -4.70 -2.07 25.77
N TYR A 34 -4.99 -0.82 26.18
CA TYR A 34 -5.37 0.25 25.25
C TYR A 34 -4.24 0.55 24.25
N ASN A 35 -2.99 0.65 24.74
CA ASN A 35 -1.84 0.85 23.87
C ASN A 35 -1.63 -0.30 22.88
N ALA A 36 -1.82 -1.55 23.31
CA ALA A 36 -1.76 -2.71 22.42
C ALA A 36 -2.84 -2.64 21.35
N GLN A 37 -4.09 -2.30 21.72
CA GLN A 37 -5.17 -2.11 20.76
C GLN A 37 -4.84 -1.02 19.74
N MET A 38 -4.32 0.13 20.18
CA MET A 38 -3.90 1.22 19.28
C MET A 38 -2.77 0.81 18.32
N VAL A 39 -1.84 -0.04 18.77
CA VAL A 39 -0.76 -0.55 17.91
C VAL A 39 -1.31 -1.52 16.86
N LEU A 40 -2.29 -2.36 17.20
CA LEU A 40 -2.95 -3.24 16.23
C LEU A 40 -3.85 -2.46 15.27
N LEU A 41 -4.56 -1.42 15.71
CA LEU A 41 -5.31 -0.54 14.81
C LEU A 41 -4.39 0.07 13.75
N LYS A 42 -3.23 0.59 14.17
CA LYS A 42 -2.18 1.07 13.24
C LYS A 42 -1.60 -0.02 12.34
N LEU A 43 -1.76 -1.30 12.67
CA LEU A 43 -1.40 -2.39 11.78
C LEU A 43 -2.48 -2.61 10.74
N VAL A 44 -3.74 -2.64 11.15
CA VAL A 44 -4.90 -2.80 10.27
C VAL A 44 -4.91 -1.69 9.23
N ASP A 45 -4.78 -0.43 9.65
CA ASP A 45 -4.72 0.73 8.74
C ASP A 45 -3.58 0.60 7.71
N LYS A 46 -2.46 -0.01 8.12
CA LYS A 46 -1.33 -0.26 7.23
C LYS A 46 -1.55 -1.45 6.32
N ALA A 47 -2.16 -2.52 6.80
CA ALA A 47 -2.38 -3.74 6.03
C ALA A 47 -3.23 -3.44 4.78
N ASP A 48 -4.26 -2.61 4.92
CA ASP A 48 -5.11 -2.17 3.80
C ASP A 48 -4.30 -1.43 2.72
N SER A 49 -3.22 -0.74 3.09
CA SER A 49 -2.33 -0.05 2.15
C SER A 49 -1.38 -0.97 1.37
N PHE A 50 -1.28 -2.26 1.74
CA PHE A 50 -0.38 -3.25 1.12
C PHE A 50 -1.11 -4.37 0.39
N GLU A 51 -2.43 -4.28 0.22
CA GLU A 51 -3.19 -5.28 -0.52
C GLU A 51 -2.98 -5.12 -2.04
N TRP A 52 -2.72 -6.23 -2.71
CA TRP A 52 -2.60 -6.27 -4.16
C TRP A 52 -3.98 -6.26 -4.79
N ILE A 53 -4.22 -5.28 -5.65
CA ILE A 53 -5.43 -5.11 -6.43
C ILE A 53 -5.21 -5.71 -7.82
N PRO A 54 -5.92 -6.78 -8.20
CA PRO A 54 -5.86 -7.32 -9.56
C PRO A 54 -6.34 -6.28 -10.58
N ILE A 55 -5.71 -6.23 -11.75
CA ILE A 55 -6.16 -5.30 -12.81
C ILE A 55 -7.59 -5.58 -13.30
N SER A 56 -8.07 -6.81 -13.11
CA SER A 56 -9.44 -7.23 -13.41
C SER A 56 -10.47 -6.67 -12.44
N GLU A 57 -10.02 -6.23 -11.26
CA GLU A 57 -10.88 -5.59 -10.26
C GLU A 57 -10.99 -4.10 -10.55
N ARG A 58 -9.85 -3.39 -10.57
CA ARG A 58 -9.80 -1.97 -10.96
C ARG A 58 -8.40 -1.53 -11.37
N LEU A 59 -8.35 -0.46 -12.15
CA LEU A 59 -7.12 0.29 -12.43
C LEU A 59 -6.85 1.31 -11.32
N PRO A 60 -5.60 1.81 -11.21
CA PRO A 60 -5.30 2.99 -10.43
C PRO A 60 -6.17 4.16 -10.85
N GLU A 61 -6.59 4.98 -9.89
CA GLU A 61 -7.36 6.19 -10.19
C GLU A 61 -6.48 7.18 -10.95
N GLU A 62 -6.99 7.67 -12.08
CA GLU A 62 -6.34 8.70 -12.87
C GLU A 62 -6.94 10.07 -12.59
N HIS A 63 -6.10 11.09 -12.70
CA HIS A 63 -6.46 12.49 -12.60
C HIS A 63 -6.00 13.25 -13.85
N ASP A 64 -6.52 14.47 -14.04
CA ASP A 64 -6.10 15.32 -15.16
C ASP A 64 -4.58 15.50 -15.16
N SER A 65 -3.98 15.32 -16.33
CA SER A 65 -2.56 15.55 -16.54
C SER A 65 -2.28 17.05 -16.74
N ILE A 66 -1.00 17.40 -16.80
CA ILE A 66 -0.57 18.76 -17.17
C ILE A 66 -1.04 19.17 -18.58
N PHE A 67 -1.34 18.21 -19.45
CA PHE A 67 -1.77 18.42 -20.83
C PHE A 67 -3.29 18.46 -20.99
N ALA A 68 -4.07 18.15 -19.95
CA ALA A 68 -5.53 18.07 -20.03
C ALA A 68 -6.18 19.35 -20.60
N LYS A 69 -5.61 20.53 -20.30
CA LYS A 69 -6.08 21.84 -20.80
C LYS A 69 -5.93 22.02 -22.32
N SER A 70 -5.01 21.28 -22.94
CA SER A 70 -4.76 21.34 -24.38
C SER A 70 -5.64 20.35 -25.16
N TYR A 71 -6.38 19.47 -24.48
CA TYR A 71 -7.22 18.46 -25.13
C TYR A 71 -8.32 19.09 -25.97
N GLY A 72 -8.42 18.66 -27.23
CA GLY A 72 -9.38 19.22 -28.19
C GLY A 72 -9.02 20.60 -28.75
N THR A 73 -7.82 21.11 -28.47
CA THR A 73 -7.30 22.37 -29.02
C THR A 73 -6.33 22.11 -30.18
N ASP A 74 -6.00 23.15 -30.94
CA ASP A 74 -4.95 23.15 -31.96
C ASP A 74 -3.55 22.86 -31.40
N LYS A 75 -3.37 23.02 -30.08
CA LYS A 75 -2.13 22.71 -29.35
C LYS A 75 -2.04 21.25 -28.91
N TRP A 76 -3.05 20.42 -29.20
CA TRP A 76 -3.02 19.01 -28.87
C TRP A 76 -2.03 18.24 -29.76
N ASP A 77 -1.15 17.46 -29.14
CA ASP A 77 -0.22 16.57 -29.81
C ASP A 77 -0.56 15.12 -29.44
N ASN A 78 -0.46 14.19 -30.39
CA ASN A 78 -0.73 12.77 -30.16
C ASN A 78 0.23 12.11 -29.16
N ARG A 79 1.31 12.79 -28.76
CA ARG A 79 2.23 12.37 -27.70
C ARG A 79 1.76 12.78 -26.31
N PHE A 80 0.72 13.60 -26.20
CA PHE A 80 0.14 14.00 -24.93
C PHE A 80 -0.89 12.98 -24.45
N TRP A 81 -1.04 12.90 -23.15
CA TRP A 81 -2.06 12.10 -22.46
C TRP A 81 -2.98 13.02 -21.67
N ARG A 82 -4.28 12.73 -21.66
CA ARG A 82 -5.26 13.59 -20.99
C ARG A 82 -5.25 13.33 -19.48
N THR A 83 -5.21 12.07 -19.08
CA THR A 83 -5.24 11.64 -17.69
C THR A 83 -4.02 10.81 -17.33
N THR A 84 -3.64 10.82 -16.06
CA THR A 84 -2.52 10.03 -15.53
C THR A 84 -2.83 9.56 -14.12
N SER A 85 -2.38 8.35 -13.76
CA SER A 85 -2.43 7.91 -12.37
C SER A 85 -1.22 8.42 -11.58
N ASN A 86 -1.32 8.33 -10.26
CA ASN A 86 -0.14 8.28 -9.41
C ASN A 86 0.71 7.05 -9.75
N ARG A 87 2.00 7.12 -9.42
CA ARG A 87 2.88 5.95 -9.51
C ARG A 87 2.49 4.90 -8.47
N VAL A 88 2.54 3.65 -8.88
CA VAL A 88 2.14 2.49 -8.07
C VAL A 88 3.19 1.39 -8.19
N ILE A 89 3.17 0.45 -7.25
CA ILE A 89 3.93 -0.79 -7.36
C ILE A 89 3.06 -1.77 -8.15
N ALA A 90 3.58 -2.31 -9.24
CA ALA A 90 2.88 -3.21 -10.13
C ALA A 90 3.60 -4.57 -10.25
N THR A 91 2.80 -5.63 -10.30
CA THR A 91 3.26 -6.98 -10.64
C THR A 91 3.13 -7.18 -12.15
N ILE A 92 4.24 -7.54 -12.79
CA ILE A 92 4.37 -7.64 -14.23
C ILE A 92 4.73 -9.08 -14.58
N LYS A 93 3.92 -9.69 -15.43
CA LYS A 93 4.12 -11.02 -15.98
C LYS A 93 4.62 -10.93 -17.42
N TYR A 94 5.76 -11.56 -17.70
CA TYR A 94 6.31 -11.73 -19.03
C TYR A 94 5.77 -13.00 -19.69
N ASN A 95 5.86 -13.06 -21.02
CA ASN A 95 5.39 -14.21 -21.80
C ASN A 95 6.16 -15.52 -21.51
N ASP A 96 7.42 -15.43 -21.05
CA ASP A 96 8.24 -16.56 -20.61
C ASP A 96 7.82 -17.12 -19.23
N GLY A 97 6.82 -16.49 -18.59
CA GLY A 97 6.34 -16.84 -17.25
C GLY A 97 7.05 -16.09 -16.12
N THR A 98 8.09 -15.31 -16.40
CA THR A 98 8.79 -14.50 -15.41
C THR A 98 7.82 -13.47 -14.81
N VAL A 99 7.81 -13.37 -13.47
CA VAL A 99 7.00 -12.39 -12.74
C VAL A 99 7.93 -11.48 -11.94
N ILE A 100 7.80 -10.17 -12.12
CA ILE A 100 8.58 -9.16 -11.40
C ILE A 100 7.67 -8.12 -10.77
N VAL A 101 8.21 -7.37 -9.81
CA VAL A 101 7.58 -6.20 -9.23
C VAL A 101 8.36 -4.95 -9.62
N LYS A 102 7.67 -3.93 -10.14
CA LYS A 102 8.26 -2.66 -10.57
C LYS A 102 7.30 -1.50 -10.34
N GLU A 103 7.83 -0.29 -10.36
CA GLU A 103 7.02 0.91 -10.44
C GLU A 103 6.35 1.03 -11.83
N ALA A 104 5.09 1.42 -11.84
CA ALA A 104 4.30 1.68 -13.05
C ALA A 104 3.25 2.76 -12.79
N PHE A 105 2.62 3.25 -13.86
CA PHE A 105 1.50 4.18 -13.82
C PHE A 105 0.66 4.00 -15.09
N THR A 106 -0.50 4.63 -15.14
CA THR A 106 -1.37 4.62 -16.31
C THR A 106 -1.49 6.02 -16.93
N HIS A 107 -1.67 6.04 -18.26
CA HIS A 107 -2.02 7.21 -19.04
C HIS A 107 -3.23 6.88 -19.89
N ASP A 108 -4.30 7.67 -19.77
CA ASP A 108 -5.56 7.43 -20.48
C ASP A 108 -6.06 5.97 -20.37
N GLY A 109 -5.85 5.34 -19.21
CA GLY A 109 -6.20 3.94 -18.93
C GLY A 109 -5.19 2.89 -19.41
N GLU A 110 -4.10 3.29 -20.06
CA GLU A 110 -3.05 2.38 -20.55
C GLU A 110 -1.83 2.31 -19.62
N TRP A 111 -1.37 1.09 -19.34
CA TRP A 111 -0.17 0.87 -18.52
C TRP A 111 1.12 1.34 -19.21
N THR A 112 1.86 2.16 -18.47
CA THR A 112 3.22 2.58 -18.78
C THR A 112 4.17 2.02 -17.73
N VAL A 113 5.16 1.26 -18.20
CA VAL A 113 6.19 0.63 -17.38
C VAL A 113 7.54 1.12 -17.91
N GLU A 114 8.46 1.48 -17.01
CA GLU A 114 9.83 1.84 -17.40
C GLU A 114 10.50 0.70 -18.18
N LYS A 115 11.02 1.02 -19.38
CA LYS A 115 11.58 0.07 -20.35
C LYS A 115 10.57 -1.00 -20.78
N LYS A 116 9.41 -0.54 -21.28
CA LYS A 116 8.34 -1.36 -21.86
C LYS A 116 8.92 -2.38 -22.85
N SER A 117 9.01 -3.63 -22.41
CA SER A 117 9.28 -4.76 -23.30
C SER A 117 7.95 -5.14 -23.93
N ILE A 118 7.92 -5.40 -25.23
CA ILE A 118 6.68 -5.68 -26.00
C ILE A 118 5.91 -6.91 -25.46
N ASN A 119 6.54 -7.73 -24.62
CA ASN A 119 6.07 -9.03 -24.15
C ASN A 119 5.75 -9.09 -22.65
N CYS A 120 5.24 -7.99 -22.05
CA CYS A 120 4.86 -7.98 -20.64
C CYS A 120 3.44 -7.47 -20.42
N LYS A 121 2.77 -7.97 -19.37
CA LYS A 121 1.44 -7.55 -18.92
C LYS A 121 1.46 -7.26 -17.42
N VAL A 122 0.87 -6.14 -17.02
CA VAL A 122 0.59 -5.86 -15.60
C VAL A 122 -0.59 -6.74 -15.18
N ILE A 123 -0.50 -7.41 -14.03
CA ILE A 123 -1.56 -8.32 -13.54
C ILE A 123 -2.18 -7.88 -12.21
N ALA A 124 -1.44 -7.13 -11.40
CA ALA A 124 -1.92 -6.57 -10.14
C ALA A 124 -1.09 -5.33 -9.77
N TRP A 125 -1.61 -4.48 -8.90
CA TRP A 125 -0.93 -3.28 -8.42
C TRP A 125 -1.29 -2.97 -6.97
N MET A 126 -0.49 -2.15 -6.29
CA MET A 126 -0.76 -1.60 -4.97
C MET A 126 -0.15 -0.18 -4.86
N PRO A 127 -0.66 0.71 -4.01
CA PRO A 127 -0.10 2.04 -3.85
C PRO A 127 1.36 2.01 -3.36
N LEU A 128 2.11 3.07 -3.64
CA LEU A 128 3.44 3.22 -3.05
C LEU A 128 3.33 3.40 -1.53
N PRO A 129 4.26 2.82 -0.74
CA PRO A 129 4.32 3.08 0.69
C PRO A 129 4.60 4.56 0.96
N GLU A 130 4.19 5.05 2.14
CA GLU A 130 4.57 6.38 2.58
C GLU A 130 6.11 6.54 2.61
N PRO A 131 6.63 7.69 2.16
CA PRO A 131 8.06 7.98 2.25
C PRO A 131 8.58 7.85 3.69
N TYR A 132 9.78 7.28 3.83
CA TYR A 132 10.46 7.24 5.12
C TYR A 132 10.71 8.67 5.62
N LYS A 133 10.32 8.94 6.87
CA LYS A 133 10.61 10.18 7.59
C LYS A 133 11.48 9.83 8.79
N GLU A 134 12.77 10.14 8.69
CA GLU A 134 13.66 10.03 9.83
C GLU A 134 13.15 10.96 10.94
N LYS A 135 13.06 10.45 12.17
CA LYS A 135 12.82 11.33 13.30
C LYS A 135 14.13 12.02 13.59
N GLU A 136 14.19 13.34 13.35
CA GLU A 136 15.25 14.16 13.91
C GLU A 136 15.26 13.89 15.42
N ASN A 137 16.30 13.23 15.91
CA ASN A 137 16.49 13.11 17.34
C ASN A 137 16.61 14.55 17.86
N GLU A 138 15.74 14.93 18.80
CA GLU A 138 15.95 16.12 19.62
C GLU A 138 17.32 15.96 20.27
N THR A 139 18.32 16.59 19.66
CA THR A 139 19.68 16.63 20.19
C THR A 139 19.58 17.33 21.54
N ARG A 140 19.93 16.58 22.59
CA ARG A 140 19.93 16.94 24.02
C ARG A 140 20.46 18.33 24.31
#